data_AF-D5QEH8-F1
#
_entry.id   AF-D5QEH8-F1
#
_cell.length_a   1.000
_cell.length_b   1.000
_cell.length_c   1.000
_cell.angle_alpha   90.00
_cell.angle_beta   90.00
_cell.angle_gamma   90.00
#
_symmetry.space_group_name_H-M   'P 1'
#
loop_
_entity.id
_entity.type
_entity.pdbx_description
1 polymer ?
#
loop_
_entity_poly.entity_id
_entity_poly.type
_entity_poly.pdbx_seq_one_letter_code
_entity_poly.pdbx_strand_id
1 'polypeptide(L)'
;MDWEKLLNAGSWSKDLWLHLLVVNGHGRNLSRLFGDNSNQVQQIYGSRGNVIAHMVWAYFEKSWLDHRIDLSMGWIPTGVFFQNSPWVCNYMNVWLCGGEAPTKFLTGGRGWPSGNIGTVLRVMPTKQVYVMGGLFAVSPHPYNGGISGWSWAQDGLGKLSTQVEIGWIPAFGRDHLVGHYKVGVMYDNSRYSHLYEDINGNPWVLTGQPARRESGQTSLWVIADQMLVRHGSGELNGLILGGYYAYASGQTSQINHAFVAALMDTGAAWKRPLDSVGIAFLWASFSRSAILSQEAAAGHGLSLPGANFGVPYGIQGHESIYEAYYGFHIMDGLSIKPDFQYINHVGGTTTFRDAVVLSTAVNVAF
;
A
#
# COMPACT_ATOMS: atom_id res chain seq x y z
N MET A 1 -5.60 23.26 -4.66
CA MET A 1 -5.80 24.63 -5.16
C MET A 1 -6.76 24.58 -6.32
N ASP A 2 -7.78 25.44 -6.33
CA ASP A 2 -8.82 25.51 -7.36
C ASP A 2 -8.48 26.64 -8.35
N TRP A 3 -8.16 26.28 -9.59
CA TRP A 3 -7.68 27.23 -10.60
C TRP A 3 -8.79 28.12 -11.16
N GLU A 4 -10.05 27.66 -11.13
CA GLU A 4 -11.19 28.47 -11.53
C GLU A 4 -11.33 29.66 -10.58
N LYS A 5 -11.25 29.40 -9.27
CA LYS A 5 -11.31 30.47 -8.25
C LYS A 5 -10.09 31.38 -8.27
N LEU A 6 -8.91 30.85 -8.61
CA LEU A 6 -7.67 31.62 -8.59
C LEU A 6 -7.52 32.55 -9.80
N LEU A 7 -7.72 32.02 -11.01
CA LEU A 7 -7.43 32.75 -12.24
C LEU A 7 -8.68 33.26 -12.96
N ASN A 8 -9.86 32.70 -12.66
CA ASN A 8 -11.12 32.97 -13.37
C ASN A 8 -10.94 33.01 -14.90
N ALA A 9 -10.09 32.13 -15.43
CA ALA A 9 -9.54 32.25 -16.78
C ALA A 9 -10.43 31.61 -17.86
N GLY A 10 -11.75 31.55 -17.63
CA GLY A 10 -12.71 30.96 -18.55
C GLY A 10 -12.83 29.44 -18.46
N SER A 11 -13.48 28.84 -19.46
CA SER A 11 -13.98 27.45 -19.42
C SER A 11 -12.92 26.36 -19.24
N TRP A 12 -11.66 26.62 -19.59
CA TRP A 12 -10.57 25.67 -19.40
C TRP A 12 -10.18 25.51 -17.92
N SER A 13 -10.37 26.55 -17.10
CA SER A 13 -10.02 26.57 -15.68
C SER A 13 -11.07 25.94 -14.77
N LYS A 14 -12.31 25.81 -15.25
CA LYS A 14 -13.42 25.18 -14.54
C LYS A 14 -13.08 23.75 -14.13
N ASP A 15 -13.36 23.32 -12.90
CA ASP A 15 -13.09 21.94 -12.45
C ASP A 15 -11.63 21.48 -12.67
N LEU A 16 -10.67 22.41 -12.55
CA LEU A 16 -9.23 22.13 -12.61
C LEU A 16 -8.61 22.39 -11.23
N TRP A 17 -8.03 21.34 -10.65
CA TRP A 17 -7.37 21.41 -9.35
C TRP A 17 -5.89 21.08 -9.45
N LEU A 18 -5.10 21.70 -8.58
CA LEU A 18 -3.73 21.30 -8.27
C LEU A 18 -3.69 20.72 -6.87
N HIS A 19 -3.18 19.49 -6.76
CA HIS A 19 -2.96 18.79 -5.50
C HIS A 19 -1.47 18.76 -5.20
N LEU A 20 -1.09 19.14 -3.98
CA LEU A 20 0.28 19.10 -3.50
C LEU A 20 0.28 18.58 -2.06
N LEU A 21 1.12 17.59 -1.78
CA LEU A 21 1.38 17.12 -0.42
C LEU A 21 2.88 16.95 -0.22
N VAL A 22 3.39 17.63 0.79
CA VAL A 22 4.76 17.53 1.27
C VAL A 22 4.71 17.07 2.70
N VAL A 23 5.53 16.07 3.04
CA VAL A 23 5.60 15.52 4.39
C VAL A 23 7.02 15.58 4.90
N ASN A 24 7.16 15.69 6.21
CA ASN A 24 8.37 15.35 6.93
C ASN A 24 8.11 14.04 7.69
N GLY A 25 9.08 13.14 7.69
CA GLY A 25 9.02 11.94 8.51
C GLY A 25 10.41 11.68 9.07
N HIS A 26 10.49 11.45 10.38
CA HIS A 26 11.73 11.12 11.06
C HIS A 26 11.47 10.08 12.14
N GLY A 27 12.37 9.13 12.33
CA GLY A 27 12.25 8.12 13.38
C GLY A 27 13.13 6.90 13.16
N ARG A 28 12.79 5.83 13.89
CA ARG A 28 13.39 4.49 13.78
C ARG A 28 12.29 3.45 13.64
N ASN A 29 12.61 2.34 12.99
CA ASN A 29 11.71 1.20 12.85
C ASN A 29 11.89 0.22 14.01
N LEU A 30 10.83 -0.04 14.77
CA LEU A 30 10.85 -1.06 15.82
C LEU A 30 10.99 -2.48 15.25
N SER A 31 10.41 -2.79 14.08
CA SER A 31 10.45 -4.13 13.45
C SER A 31 11.86 -4.70 13.35
N ARG A 32 12.83 -3.86 12.95
CA ARG A 32 14.24 -4.28 12.82
C ARG A 32 14.91 -4.65 14.14
N LEU A 33 14.41 -4.18 15.28
CA LEU A 33 15.00 -4.46 16.58
C LEU A 33 14.65 -5.86 17.09
N PHE A 34 13.54 -6.44 16.65
CA PHE A 34 13.12 -7.79 17.03
C PHE A 34 13.18 -8.80 15.88
N GLY A 35 13.73 -8.41 14.73
CA GLY A 35 14.06 -9.34 13.64
C GLY A 35 13.10 -9.37 12.46
N ASP A 36 12.13 -8.46 12.40
CA ASP A 36 11.22 -8.31 11.26
C ASP A 36 11.82 -7.38 10.20
N ASN A 37 12.13 -7.96 9.03
CA ASN A 37 12.65 -7.24 7.87
C ASN A 37 11.60 -6.97 6.78
N SER A 38 10.51 -7.73 6.76
CA SER A 38 9.50 -7.74 5.70
C SER A 38 8.31 -6.83 5.98
N ASN A 39 7.96 -6.71 7.26
CA ASN A 39 6.86 -5.91 7.72
C ASN A 39 7.38 -4.76 8.60
N GLN A 40 6.53 -3.74 8.77
CA GLN A 40 6.78 -2.65 9.69
C GLN A 40 5.56 -2.47 10.59
N VAL A 41 5.76 -2.61 11.89
CA VAL A 41 4.72 -2.40 12.91
C VAL A 41 4.28 -0.93 13.03
N GLN A 42 4.96 -0.02 12.32
CA GLN A 42 4.73 1.42 12.31
C GLN A 42 4.59 1.92 10.87
N GLN A 43 3.36 2.10 10.38
CA GLN A 43 3.07 2.55 9.01
C GLN A 43 3.61 3.95 8.69
N ILE A 44 3.77 4.79 9.73
CA ILE A 44 4.30 6.14 9.54
C ILE A 44 5.82 6.19 9.36
N TYR A 45 6.50 5.05 9.52
CA TYR A 45 7.91 4.92 9.24
C TYR A 45 8.15 4.54 7.77
N GLY A 46 9.34 4.81 7.25
CA GLY A 46 9.76 4.38 5.92
C GLY A 46 9.41 5.35 4.80
N SER A 47 10.17 5.24 3.70
CA SER A 47 10.02 5.89 2.39
C SER A 47 9.85 7.43 2.33
N ARG A 48 9.78 8.14 3.46
CA ARG A 48 9.80 9.61 3.58
C ARG A 48 11.23 10.18 3.60
N GLY A 49 12.23 9.30 3.54
CA GLY A 49 13.62 9.67 3.35
C GLY A 49 14.35 10.31 4.54
N ASN A 50 13.70 10.47 5.70
CA ASN A 50 14.26 11.24 6.82
C ASN A 50 14.75 12.64 6.40
N VAL A 51 14.02 13.28 5.48
CA VAL A 51 14.33 14.61 4.95
C VAL A 51 13.34 15.65 5.46
N ILE A 52 13.76 16.92 5.48
CA ILE A 52 12.95 18.06 5.91
C ILE A 52 11.67 18.19 5.07
N ALA A 53 11.75 17.97 3.76
CA ALA A 53 10.61 18.07 2.85
C ALA A 53 10.64 16.92 1.83
N HIS A 54 9.74 15.96 2.00
CA HIS A 54 9.50 14.88 1.06
C HIS A 54 8.22 15.15 0.26
N MET A 55 8.33 15.27 -1.06
CA MET A 55 7.14 15.45 -1.91
C MET A 55 6.46 14.12 -2.18
N VAL A 56 5.26 13.98 -1.65
CA VAL A 56 4.43 12.78 -1.82
C VAL A 56 3.74 12.81 -3.17
N TRP A 57 3.00 13.88 -3.44
CA TRP A 57 2.29 14.06 -4.68
C TRP A 57 2.25 15.53 -5.10
N ALA A 58 2.26 15.74 -6.41
CA ALA A 58 2.06 17.03 -7.06
C ALA A 58 1.44 16.78 -8.44
N TYR A 59 0.12 16.91 -8.56
CA TYR A 59 -0.59 16.59 -9.80
C TYR A 59 -1.74 17.55 -10.07
N PHE A 60 -2.05 17.71 -11.36
CA PHE A 60 -3.26 18.39 -11.80
C PHE A 60 -4.38 17.38 -11.97
N GLU A 61 -5.58 17.73 -11.54
CA GLU A 61 -6.81 16.98 -11.77
C GLU A 61 -7.77 17.84 -12.56
N LYS A 62 -8.26 17.32 -13.68
CA LYS A 62 -9.29 17.96 -14.50
C LYS A 62 -10.49 17.04 -14.56
N SER A 63 -11.67 17.61 -14.29
CA SER A 63 -12.92 16.87 -14.35
C SER A 63 -13.84 17.38 -15.46
N TRP A 64 -14.68 16.48 -15.98
CA TRP A 64 -15.70 16.75 -16.98
C TRP A 64 -17.00 16.01 -16.67
N LEU A 65 -18.09 16.46 -17.32
CA LEU A 65 -19.41 15.83 -17.26
C LEU A 65 -19.93 15.64 -15.82
N ASP A 66 -19.89 16.71 -15.03
CA ASP A 66 -20.31 16.71 -13.62
C ASP A 66 -19.60 15.63 -12.79
N HIS A 67 -18.26 15.58 -12.89
CA HIS A 67 -17.41 14.62 -12.18
C HIS A 67 -17.63 13.15 -12.55
N ARG A 68 -18.01 12.91 -13.82
CA ARG A 68 -18.09 11.55 -14.36
C ARG A 68 -16.80 11.10 -15.03
N ILE A 69 -15.95 12.03 -15.45
CA ILE A 69 -14.66 11.72 -16.04
C ILE A 69 -13.63 12.61 -15.36
N ASP A 70 -12.63 12.01 -14.73
CA ASP A 70 -11.54 12.71 -14.05
C ASP A 70 -10.21 12.24 -14.61
N LEU A 71 -9.37 13.19 -15.02
CA LEU A 71 -8.00 12.95 -15.47
C LEU A 71 -7.04 13.62 -14.50
N SER A 72 -6.19 12.81 -13.87
CA SER A 72 -5.11 13.25 -13.00
C SER A 72 -3.77 13.04 -13.67
N MET A 73 -2.88 14.04 -13.68
CA MET A 73 -1.56 13.95 -14.31
C MET A 73 -0.50 14.67 -13.47
N GLY A 74 0.63 14.00 -13.21
CA GLY A 74 1.76 14.59 -12.50
C GLY A 74 2.55 13.56 -11.71
N TRP A 75 3.01 13.96 -10.52
CA TRP A 75 3.69 13.09 -9.56
C TRP A 75 2.67 12.49 -8.60
N ILE A 76 2.40 11.19 -8.77
CA ILE A 76 1.29 10.49 -8.14
C ILE A 76 1.78 9.14 -7.56
N PRO A 77 1.60 8.89 -6.25
CA PRO A 77 1.75 7.55 -5.70
C PRO A 77 0.57 6.68 -6.14
N THR A 78 0.85 5.47 -6.58
CA THR A 78 -0.16 4.55 -7.15
C THR A 78 -1.27 4.22 -6.14
N GLY A 79 -0.87 3.87 -4.91
CA GLY A 79 -1.76 3.45 -3.82
C GLY A 79 -2.67 4.54 -3.22
N VAL A 80 -2.66 5.75 -3.78
CA VAL A 80 -3.60 6.83 -3.42
C VAL A 80 -4.89 6.72 -4.25
N PHE A 81 -4.75 6.18 -5.46
CA PHE A 81 -5.83 6.06 -6.44
C PHE A 81 -6.35 4.62 -6.52
N PHE A 82 -5.43 3.68 -6.70
CA PHE A 82 -5.71 2.25 -6.74
C PHE A 82 -5.53 1.69 -5.34
N GLN A 83 -6.06 0.49 -5.09
CA GLN A 83 -5.65 -0.26 -3.90
C GLN A 83 -5.91 0.51 -2.59
N ASN A 84 -7.08 1.13 -2.51
CA ASN A 84 -7.43 2.02 -1.42
C ASN A 84 -8.87 1.79 -0.97
N SER A 85 -9.12 1.84 0.33
CA SER A 85 -10.47 1.87 0.91
C SER A 85 -10.45 2.77 2.16
N PRO A 86 -11.56 3.43 2.54
CA PRO A 86 -11.56 4.42 3.64
C PRO A 86 -11.00 3.89 4.97
N TRP A 87 -11.07 2.58 5.19
CA TRP A 87 -10.58 1.96 6.42
C TRP A 87 -9.08 1.62 6.41
N VAL A 88 -8.46 1.55 5.23
CA VAL A 88 -7.03 1.32 5.07
C VAL A 88 -6.30 2.51 5.73
N CYS A 89 -5.19 2.25 6.42
CA CYS A 89 -4.45 3.17 7.29
C CYS A 89 -5.08 3.51 8.65
N ASN A 90 -6.24 2.95 9.01
CA ASN A 90 -6.74 3.05 10.39
C ASN A 90 -5.96 2.17 11.38
N TYR A 91 -5.14 1.25 10.88
CA TYR A 91 -4.26 0.39 11.65
C TYR A 91 -2.83 0.98 11.70
N MET A 92 -2.02 0.53 12.66
CA MET A 92 -0.62 0.90 12.82
C MET A 92 0.31 0.09 11.92
N ASN A 93 -0.05 -1.14 11.56
CA ASN A 93 0.78 -1.98 10.71
C ASN A 93 0.85 -1.46 9.26
N VAL A 94 2.04 -1.47 8.66
CA VAL A 94 2.26 -0.93 7.32
C VAL A 94 1.55 -1.72 6.24
N TRP A 95 1.32 -3.03 6.39
CA TRP A 95 0.61 -3.81 5.37
C TRP A 95 -0.83 -3.34 5.18
N LEU A 96 -1.42 -2.75 6.21
CA LEU A 96 -2.75 -2.15 6.21
C LEU A 96 -2.77 -0.68 5.78
N CYS A 97 -1.69 -0.12 5.22
CA CYS A 97 -1.65 1.31 4.86
C CYS A 97 -0.86 1.64 3.59
N GLY A 98 -1.32 2.63 2.82
CA GLY A 98 -0.58 3.23 1.69
C GLY A 98 -0.55 2.40 0.40
N GLY A 99 -1.56 1.54 0.20
CA GLY A 99 -1.66 0.54 -0.85
C GLY A 99 -1.40 -0.88 -0.32
N GLU A 100 -2.16 -1.87 -0.76
CA GLU A 100 -2.02 -3.23 -0.22
C GLU A 100 -0.71 -3.90 -0.64
N ALA A 101 -0.07 -4.59 0.31
CA ALA A 101 1.02 -5.51 0.01
C ALA A 101 0.48 -6.70 -0.80
N PRO A 102 1.26 -7.31 -1.72
CA PRO A 102 2.66 -7.00 -2.01
C PRO A 102 2.88 -5.86 -3.02
N THR A 103 1.84 -5.39 -3.71
CA THR A 103 1.95 -4.48 -4.87
C THR A 103 2.78 -3.23 -4.57
N LYS A 104 2.55 -2.58 -3.41
CA LYS A 104 3.24 -1.34 -3.06
C LYS A 104 4.77 -1.46 -2.92
N PHE A 105 5.29 -2.67 -2.79
CA PHE A 105 6.72 -2.96 -2.69
C PHE A 105 7.33 -3.40 -4.04
N LEU A 106 6.51 -3.56 -5.08
CA LEU A 106 6.98 -3.79 -6.44
C LEU A 106 7.44 -2.47 -7.06
N THR A 107 8.47 -2.51 -7.90
CA THR A 107 9.05 -1.31 -8.51
C THR A 107 8.02 -0.50 -9.28
N GLY A 108 7.16 -1.15 -10.07
CA GLY A 108 6.07 -0.51 -10.81
C GLY A 108 4.82 -0.19 -9.97
N GLY A 109 4.77 -0.62 -8.72
CA GLY A 109 3.61 -0.49 -7.83
C GLY A 109 3.84 0.44 -6.65
N ARG A 110 5.01 1.08 -6.53
CA ARG A 110 5.42 1.90 -5.39
C ARG A 110 4.32 2.89 -4.98
N GLY A 111 3.77 2.63 -3.81
CA GLY A 111 2.67 3.39 -3.22
C GLY A 111 3.15 4.55 -2.35
N TRP A 112 2.23 5.08 -1.56
CA TRP A 112 2.50 6.20 -0.67
C TRP A 112 3.64 5.87 0.33
N PRO A 113 4.56 6.81 0.61
CA PRO A 113 4.64 8.20 0.17
C PRO A 113 5.40 8.42 -1.16
N SER A 114 5.81 7.36 -1.87
CA SER A 114 6.61 7.50 -3.10
C SER A 114 5.74 7.80 -4.32
N GLY A 115 5.79 9.04 -4.81
CA GLY A 115 5.14 9.40 -6.06
C GLY A 115 5.85 8.82 -7.30
N ASN A 116 5.14 8.79 -8.42
CA ASN A 116 5.63 8.38 -9.73
C ASN A 116 5.13 9.40 -10.75
N ILE A 117 5.91 9.71 -11.79
CA ILE A 117 5.35 10.44 -12.94
C ILE A 117 4.29 9.55 -13.57
N GLY A 118 3.06 10.03 -13.65
CA GLY A 118 1.99 9.23 -14.22
C GLY A 118 0.71 10.01 -14.50
N THR A 119 -0.23 9.26 -15.05
CA THR A 119 -1.58 9.71 -15.35
C THR A 119 -2.58 8.69 -14.84
N VAL A 120 -3.74 9.15 -14.37
CA VAL A 120 -4.87 8.32 -13.95
C VAL A 120 -6.13 8.89 -14.58
N LEU A 121 -6.87 8.04 -15.28
CA LEU A 121 -8.19 8.34 -15.80
C LEU A 121 -9.21 7.54 -14.99
N ARG A 122 -10.17 8.23 -14.37
CA ARG A 122 -11.33 7.64 -13.71
C ARG A 122 -12.59 7.99 -14.50
N VAL A 123 -13.43 7.00 -14.70
CA VAL A 123 -14.76 7.15 -15.32
C VAL A 123 -15.80 6.57 -14.38
N MET A 124 -16.92 7.28 -14.22
CA MET A 124 -18.09 6.88 -13.43
C MET A 124 -19.29 6.61 -14.35
N PRO A 125 -19.41 5.40 -14.95
CA PRO A 125 -20.57 5.05 -15.79
C PRO A 125 -21.89 5.22 -15.02
N THR A 126 -21.89 4.86 -13.74
CA THR A 126 -23.02 5.09 -12.82
C THR A 126 -22.51 5.80 -11.56
N LYS A 127 -23.42 6.25 -10.68
CA LYS A 127 -23.03 6.86 -9.41
C LYS A 127 -22.34 5.89 -8.44
N GLN A 128 -22.44 4.58 -8.68
CA GLN A 128 -21.96 3.54 -7.79
C GLN A 128 -20.86 2.68 -8.42
N VAL A 129 -20.50 2.90 -9.68
CA VAL A 129 -19.48 2.10 -10.36
C VAL A 129 -18.44 3.03 -10.95
N TYR A 130 -17.18 2.77 -10.64
CA TYR A 130 -16.05 3.39 -11.32
C TYR A 130 -15.22 2.37 -12.07
N VAL A 131 -14.65 2.84 -13.17
CA VAL A 131 -13.57 2.16 -13.88
C VAL A 131 -12.42 3.16 -13.94
N MET A 132 -11.24 2.73 -13.51
CA MET A 132 -10.06 3.58 -13.55
C MET A 132 -8.87 2.85 -14.14
N GLY A 133 -8.08 3.61 -14.90
CA GLY A 133 -6.84 3.15 -15.51
C GLY A 133 -5.74 4.16 -15.26
N GLY A 134 -4.52 3.69 -15.02
CA GLY A 134 -3.36 4.53 -14.75
C GLY A 134 -2.15 4.04 -15.51
N LEU A 135 -1.28 4.98 -15.89
CA LEU A 135 -0.01 4.70 -16.53
C LEU A 135 1.08 5.49 -15.80
N PHE A 136 2.08 4.77 -15.29
CA PHE A 136 3.14 5.33 -14.45
C PHE A 136 4.53 4.99 -15.01
N ALA A 137 5.43 5.96 -15.03
CA ALA A 137 6.83 5.74 -15.32
C ALA A 137 7.48 4.96 -14.17
N VAL A 138 8.19 3.88 -14.50
CA VAL A 138 8.84 3.03 -13.49
C VAL A 138 10.28 3.48 -13.29
N SER A 139 10.60 3.86 -12.06
CA SER A 139 11.97 4.20 -11.67
C SER A 139 12.75 2.93 -11.32
N PRO A 140 13.93 2.69 -11.94
CA PRO A 140 14.79 1.57 -11.55
C PRO A 140 15.50 1.81 -10.21
N HIS A 141 15.36 3.01 -9.63
CA HIS A 141 16.06 3.42 -8.44
C HIS A 141 15.38 2.93 -7.15
N PRO A 142 16.11 2.86 -6.02
CA PRO A 142 15.53 2.50 -4.73
C PRO A 142 14.48 3.48 -4.20
N TYR A 143 14.55 4.75 -4.63
CA TYR A 143 13.62 5.82 -4.25
C TYR A 143 13.17 6.58 -5.50
N ASN A 144 11.86 6.64 -5.69
CA ASN A 144 11.25 7.44 -6.75
C ASN A 144 11.40 8.93 -6.41
N GLY A 145 11.92 9.70 -7.35
CA GLY A 145 12.11 11.13 -7.13
C GLY A 145 13.33 11.43 -6.25
N GLY A 146 14.22 10.45 -6.05
CA GLY A 146 15.25 10.49 -5.03
C GLY A 146 14.68 10.38 -3.61
N ILE A 147 15.53 10.49 -2.60
CA ILE A 147 15.14 10.34 -1.18
C ILE A 147 14.04 11.35 -0.78
N SER A 148 13.99 12.52 -1.43
CA SER A 148 13.08 13.62 -1.12
C SER A 148 11.90 13.76 -2.07
N GLY A 149 11.78 12.96 -3.12
CA GLY A 149 10.64 13.02 -4.06
C GLY A 149 10.68 14.15 -5.10
N TRP A 150 11.75 14.96 -5.15
CA TRP A 150 11.86 16.13 -6.02
C TRP A 150 12.64 15.88 -7.33
N SER A 151 13.35 14.76 -7.45
CA SER A 151 14.18 14.43 -8.62
C SER A 151 13.37 13.71 -9.70
N TRP A 152 12.56 14.44 -10.46
CA TRP A 152 11.61 13.82 -11.40
C TRP A 152 12.26 13.22 -12.65
N ALA A 153 13.37 13.82 -13.09
CA ALA A 153 14.12 13.36 -14.26
C ALA A 153 15.22 12.37 -13.88
N GLN A 154 14.87 11.29 -13.16
CA GLN A 154 15.84 10.22 -12.88
C GLN A 154 16.23 9.52 -14.18
N ASP A 155 17.47 9.07 -14.27
CA ASP A 155 17.94 8.23 -15.37
C ASP A 155 17.24 6.85 -15.34
N GLY A 156 17.12 6.24 -16.52
CA GLY A 156 16.54 4.90 -16.65
C GLY A 156 15.00 4.83 -16.59
N LEU A 157 14.30 5.97 -16.56
CA LEU A 157 12.84 6.08 -16.73
C LEU A 157 12.43 5.73 -18.19
N GLY A 158 12.45 4.45 -18.53
CA GLY A 158 12.11 3.94 -19.87
C GLY A 158 11.06 2.85 -19.88
N LYS A 159 10.44 2.58 -18.73
CA LYS A 159 9.48 1.49 -18.51
C LYS A 159 8.19 2.04 -17.90
N LEU A 160 7.12 1.29 -18.10
CA LEU A 160 5.76 1.69 -17.76
C LEU A 160 5.08 0.61 -16.93
N SER A 161 4.39 1.07 -15.89
CA SER A 161 3.46 0.29 -15.09
C SER A 161 2.05 0.76 -15.39
N THR A 162 1.22 -0.17 -15.84
CA THR A 162 -0.19 0.04 -16.10
C THR A 162 -1.00 -0.53 -14.95
N GLN A 163 -1.95 0.23 -14.43
CA GLN A 163 -2.89 -0.22 -13.41
C GLN A 163 -4.31 -0.05 -13.90
N VAL A 164 -5.17 -1.03 -13.63
CA VAL A 164 -6.60 -0.96 -13.93
C VAL A 164 -7.35 -1.46 -12.73
N GLU A 165 -8.38 -0.73 -12.32
CA GLU A 165 -9.26 -1.11 -11.22
C GLU A 165 -10.71 -0.79 -11.58
N ILE A 166 -11.60 -1.70 -11.19
CA ILE A 166 -13.04 -1.50 -11.26
C ILE A 166 -13.56 -1.60 -9.83
N GLY A 167 -14.36 -0.62 -9.42
CA GLY A 167 -14.99 -0.60 -8.11
C GLY A 167 -16.49 -0.42 -8.20
N TRP A 168 -17.20 -1.15 -7.34
CA TRP A 168 -18.62 -1.02 -7.11
C TRP A 168 -18.87 -0.61 -5.65
N ILE A 169 -19.59 0.50 -5.48
CA ILE A 169 -19.86 1.16 -4.21
C ILE A 169 -21.38 1.23 -3.98
N PRO A 170 -22.05 0.10 -3.72
CA PRO A 170 -23.48 0.09 -3.46
C PRO A 170 -23.83 0.65 -2.08
N ALA A 171 -25.10 1.02 -1.92
CA ALA A 171 -25.73 1.24 -0.62
C ALA A 171 -26.98 0.36 -0.53
N PHE A 172 -27.01 -0.55 0.45
CA PHE A 172 -28.07 -1.57 0.57
C PHE A 172 -29.11 -1.24 1.65
N GLY A 173 -30.35 -1.65 1.40
CA GLY A 173 -31.45 -1.58 2.37
C GLY A 173 -31.91 -0.16 2.69
N ARG A 174 -32.82 -0.05 3.69
CA ARG A 174 -33.36 1.24 4.15
C ARG A 174 -32.31 2.06 4.91
N ASP A 175 -31.38 1.38 5.56
CA ASP A 175 -30.31 1.97 6.36
C ASP A 175 -29.08 2.36 5.50
N HIS A 176 -29.18 2.27 4.17
CA HIS A 176 -28.14 2.68 3.22
C HIS A 176 -26.76 2.09 3.55
N LEU A 177 -26.69 0.79 3.86
CA LEU A 177 -25.46 0.11 4.26
C LEU A 177 -24.44 0.13 3.11
N VAL A 178 -23.40 0.96 3.23
CA VAL A 178 -22.39 1.15 2.17
C VAL A 178 -21.48 -0.06 2.09
N GLY A 179 -21.21 -0.53 0.88
CA GLY A 179 -20.16 -1.50 0.60
C GLY A 179 -19.19 -0.96 -0.43
N HIS A 180 -17.96 -1.47 -0.43
CA HIS A 180 -16.96 -1.22 -1.46
C HIS A 180 -16.43 -2.56 -1.94
N TYR A 181 -16.53 -2.82 -3.24
CA TYR A 181 -16.04 -4.04 -3.87
C TYR A 181 -15.17 -3.67 -5.05
N LYS A 182 -13.89 -4.03 -4.98
CA LYS A 182 -12.87 -3.58 -5.93
C LYS A 182 -12.06 -4.76 -6.41
N VAL A 183 -11.76 -4.77 -7.69
CA VAL A 183 -10.81 -5.71 -8.29
C VAL A 183 -9.90 -4.93 -9.21
N GLY A 184 -8.61 -5.24 -9.17
CA GLY A 184 -7.65 -4.59 -10.04
C GLY A 184 -6.43 -5.43 -10.35
N VAL A 185 -5.70 -4.93 -11.33
CA VAL A 185 -4.49 -5.53 -11.87
C VAL A 185 -3.46 -4.45 -12.15
N MET A 186 -2.20 -4.77 -11.87
CA MET A 186 -1.04 -4.02 -12.31
C MET A 186 -0.20 -4.89 -13.22
N TYR A 187 0.29 -4.33 -14.32
CA TYR A 187 1.33 -4.91 -15.14
C TYR A 187 2.46 -3.91 -15.38
N ASP A 188 3.66 -4.27 -14.98
CA ASP A 188 4.89 -3.50 -15.21
C ASP A 188 5.75 -4.17 -16.28
N ASN A 189 6.06 -3.44 -17.36
CA ASN A 189 6.86 -3.95 -18.48
C ASN A 189 8.38 -3.90 -18.27
N SER A 190 8.84 -3.55 -17.07
CA SER A 190 10.24 -3.58 -16.65
C SER A 190 10.83 -4.99 -16.66
N ARG A 191 12.16 -5.06 -16.61
CA ARG A 191 12.88 -6.34 -16.48
C ARG A 191 13.21 -6.63 -15.02
N TYR A 192 12.67 -7.72 -14.50
CA TYR A 192 12.89 -8.18 -13.14
C TYR A 192 13.87 -9.36 -13.11
N SER A 193 14.63 -9.48 -12.03
CA SER A 193 15.48 -10.64 -11.77
C SER A 193 14.68 -11.72 -11.06
N HIS A 194 14.82 -12.95 -11.51
CA HIS A 194 14.31 -14.13 -10.81
C HIS A 194 14.96 -14.24 -9.44
N LEU A 195 14.18 -14.67 -8.45
CA LEU A 195 14.68 -14.85 -7.08
C LEU A 195 15.52 -16.13 -6.93
N TYR A 196 15.38 -17.11 -7.82
CA TYR A 196 16.02 -18.43 -7.72
C TYR A 196 16.83 -18.84 -8.96
N GLU A 197 16.25 -18.73 -10.16
CA GLU A 197 16.88 -19.24 -11.37
C GLU A 197 17.96 -18.31 -11.93
N ASP A 198 19.08 -18.88 -12.38
CA ASP A 198 20.08 -18.24 -13.24
C ASP A 198 19.74 -18.35 -14.74
N ILE A 199 20.58 -17.78 -15.60
CA ILE A 199 20.43 -17.85 -17.06
C ILE A 199 20.28 -19.27 -17.64
N ASN A 200 20.66 -20.31 -16.91
CA ASN A 200 20.57 -21.72 -17.30
C ASN A 200 19.48 -22.49 -16.55
N GLY A 201 18.71 -21.83 -15.67
CA GLY A 201 17.67 -22.46 -14.85
C GLY A 201 18.16 -23.11 -13.54
N ASN A 202 19.43 -22.90 -13.17
CA ASN A 202 20.01 -23.41 -11.94
C ASN A 202 19.91 -22.38 -10.80
N PRO A 203 20.15 -22.76 -9.53
CA PRO A 203 20.12 -21.81 -8.42
C PRO A 203 21.25 -20.77 -8.56
N TRP A 204 20.90 -19.51 -8.85
CA TRP A 204 21.92 -18.47 -9.12
C TRP A 204 22.85 -18.22 -7.93
N VAL A 205 22.34 -18.41 -6.71
CA VAL A 205 23.13 -18.28 -5.47
C VAL A 205 24.26 -19.31 -5.37
N LEU A 206 24.14 -20.46 -6.06
CA LEU A 206 25.15 -21.52 -6.04
C LEU A 206 26.10 -21.43 -7.23
N THR A 207 25.58 -21.06 -8.40
CA THR A 207 26.37 -21.05 -9.64
C THR A 207 27.20 -19.78 -9.79
N GLY A 208 26.82 -18.69 -9.11
CA GLY A 208 27.41 -17.36 -9.29
C GLY A 208 27.11 -16.74 -10.65
N GLN A 209 26.29 -17.39 -11.48
CA GLN A 209 25.84 -16.84 -12.75
C GLN A 209 24.79 -15.75 -12.52
N PRO A 210 24.60 -14.82 -13.47
CA PRO A 210 23.55 -13.81 -13.36
C PRO A 210 22.17 -14.44 -13.20
N ALA A 211 21.36 -13.89 -12.30
CA ALA A 211 19.95 -14.26 -12.18
C ALA A 211 19.23 -14.08 -13.52
N ARG A 212 18.37 -15.04 -13.86
CA ARG A 212 17.52 -14.97 -15.05
C ARG A 212 16.68 -13.70 -14.97
N ARG A 213 16.57 -12.98 -16.09
CA ARG A 213 15.71 -11.80 -16.16
C ARG A 213 14.51 -12.07 -17.03
N GLU A 214 13.35 -11.67 -16.54
CA GLU A 214 12.10 -11.69 -17.30
C GLU A 214 11.54 -10.28 -17.45
N SER A 215 10.84 -10.06 -18.56
CA SER A 215 10.07 -8.83 -18.75
C SER A 215 8.67 -9.08 -18.21
N GLY A 216 8.17 -8.18 -17.37
CA GLY A 216 6.84 -8.32 -16.78
C GLY A 216 6.88 -8.54 -15.27
N GLN A 217 6.07 -7.78 -14.54
CA GLN A 217 5.65 -8.08 -13.18
C GLN A 217 4.15 -7.81 -13.09
N THR A 218 3.41 -8.80 -12.59
CA THR A 218 1.95 -8.72 -12.47
C THR A 218 1.58 -8.71 -11.01
N SER A 219 0.67 -7.79 -10.65
CA SER A 219 -0.01 -7.81 -9.36
C SER A 219 -1.51 -7.84 -9.56
N LEU A 220 -2.23 -8.56 -8.71
CA LEU A 220 -3.68 -8.64 -8.70
C LEU A 220 -4.17 -8.33 -7.29
N TRP A 221 -5.31 -7.67 -7.17
CA TRP A 221 -5.94 -7.43 -5.88
C TRP A 221 -7.46 -7.50 -5.95
N VAL A 222 -8.04 -7.88 -4.82
CA VAL A 222 -9.47 -7.79 -4.53
C VAL A 222 -9.60 -7.16 -3.16
N ILE A 223 -10.42 -6.12 -3.04
CA ILE A 223 -10.75 -5.47 -1.77
C ILE A 223 -12.26 -5.50 -1.63
N ALA A 224 -12.74 -5.91 -0.47
CA ALA A 224 -14.16 -5.91 -0.17
C ALA A 224 -14.38 -5.42 1.26
N ASP A 225 -15.27 -4.46 1.43
CA ASP A 225 -15.80 -4.10 2.73
C ASP A 225 -17.29 -3.82 2.67
N GLN A 226 -18.00 -4.16 3.74
CA GLN A 226 -19.44 -4.01 3.85
C GLN A 226 -19.79 -3.54 5.26
N MET A 227 -20.52 -2.42 5.31
CA MET A 227 -21.20 -1.99 6.52
C MET A 227 -22.32 -2.97 6.87
N LEU A 228 -22.23 -3.57 8.05
CA LEU A 228 -23.22 -4.51 8.58
C LEU A 228 -24.27 -3.78 9.42
N VAL A 229 -23.85 -2.74 10.16
CA VAL A 229 -24.73 -1.91 11.00
C VAL A 229 -24.35 -0.46 10.81
N ARG A 230 -25.34 0.42 10.63
CA ARG A 230 -25.12 1.86 10.54
C ARG A 230 -25.43 2.54 11.87
N HIS A 231 -24.48 3.32 12.39
CA HIS A 231 -24.65 4.14 13.60
C HIS A 231 -24.91 5.62 13.29
N GLY A 232 -24.52 6.09 12.11
CA GLY A 232 -24.74 7.47 11.70
C GLY A 232 -24.40 7.77 10.25
N SER A 233 -24.25 9.06 9.95
CA SER A 233 -23.79 9.54 8.64
C SER A 233 -22.30 9.27 8.46
N GLY A 234 -21.91 8.90 7.24
CA GLY A 234 -20.53 8.62 6.86
C GLY A 234 -20.31 7.18 6.42
N GLU A 235 -19.19 6.96 5.72
CA GLU A 235 -18.81 5.66 5.15
C GLU A 235 -18.27 4.69 6.21
N LEU A 236 -17.67 5.23 7.29
CA LEU A 236 -17.08 4.45 8.39
C LEU A 236 -17.89 4.51 9.69
N ASN A 237 -19.08 5.11 9.67
CA ASN A 237 -19.90 5.31 10.87
C ASN A 237 -20.83 4.11 11.13
N GLY A 238 -20.22 2.97 11.43
CA GLY A 238 -20.92 1.71 11.58
C GLY A 238 -19.99 0.51 11.79
N LEU A 239 -20.58 -0.64 12.12
CA LEU A 239 -19.89 -1.93 12.16
C LEU A 239 -19.62 -2.37 10.73
N ILE A 240 -18.35 -2.55 10.37
CA ILE A 240 -17.89 -2.87 9.03
C ILE A 240 -17.02 -4.12 9.08
N LEU A 241 -17.32 -5.07 8.22
CA LEU A 241 -16.45 -6.20 7.91
C LEU A 241 -15.75 -5.91 6.59
N GLY A 242 -14.42 -5.94 6.59
CA GLY A 242 -13.60 -5.67 5.42
C GLY A 242 -12.46 -6.66 5.28
N GLY A 243 -11.83 -6.63 4.13
CA GLY A 243 -10.65 -7.43 3.86
C GLY A 243 -10.12 -7.21 2.45
N TYR A 244 -8.93 -7.73 2.22
CA TYR A 244 -8.36 -7.76 0.89
C TYR A 244 -7.55 -9.03 0.69
N TYR A 245 -7.41 -9.40 -0.58
CA TYR A 245 -6.43 -10.37 -1.03
C TYR A 245 -5.62 -9.74 -2.16
N ALA A 246 -4.31 -9.91 -2.13
CA ALA A 246 -3.43 -9.45 -3.18
C ALA A 246 -2.39 -10.51 -3.52
N TYR A 247 -2.01 -10.55 -4.80
CA TYR A 247 -1.08 -11.49 -5.37
C TYR A 247 -0.03 -10.76 -6.21
N ALA A 248 1.22 -11.22 -6.18
CA ALA A 248 2.25 -10.81 -7.14
C ALA A 248 3.02 -12.03 -7.67
N SER A 249 3.59 -11.93 -8.89
CA SER A 249 4.36 -13.03 -9.47
C SER A 249 5.53 -13.44 -8.56
N GLY A 250 5.48 -14.68 -8.08
CA GLY A 250 6.41 -15.21 -7.09
C GLY A 250 7.83 -15.45 -7.60
N GLN A 251 8.05 -15.44 -8.92
CA GLN A 251 9.38 -15.54 -9.53
C GLN A 251 10.24 -14.31 -9.18
N THR A 252 9.61 -13.16 -8.93
CA THR A 252 10.27 -11.85 -8.85
C THR A 252 9.87 -11.04 -7.61
N SER A 253 8.83 -11.45 -6.88
CA SER A 253 8.43 -10.87 -5.59
C SER A 253 8.67 -11.85 -4.43
N GLN A 254 9.29 -11.39 -3.34
CA GLN A 254 9.53 -12.23 -2.15
C GLN A 254 8.22 -12.63 -1.46
N ILE A 255 7.25 -11.71 -1.38
CA ILE A 255 5.88 -12.02 -0.93
C ILE A 255 5.01 -12.10 -2.18
N ASN A 256 4.34 -13.23 -2.37
CA ASN A 256 3.47 -13.46 -3.52
C ASN A 256 1.99 -13.52 -3.17
N HIS A 257 1.64 -13.76 -1.90
CA HIS A 257 0.26 -13.71 -1.43
C HIS A 257 0.18 -12.87 -0.16
N ALA A 258 -0.83 -12.01 -0.09
CA ALA A 258 -1.21 -11.30 1.12
C ALA A 258 -2.73 -11.36 1.28
N PHE A 259 -3.19 -11.60 2.49
CA PHE A 259 -4.58 -11.65 2.88
C PHE A 259 -4.79 -10.84 4.14
N VAL A 260 -5.90 -10.10 4.18
CA VAL A 260 -6.32 -9.33 5.34
C VAL A 260 -7.81 -9.54 5.55
N ALA A 261 -8.19 -9.73 6.80
CA ALA A 261 -9.55 -9.61 7.28
C ALA A 261 -9.58 -8.63 8.45
N ALA A 262 -10.57 -7.74 8.47
CA ALA A 262 -10.68 -6.70 9.48
C ALA A 262 -12.14 -6.45 9.85
N LEU A 263 -12.38 -6.25 11.15
CA LEU A 263 -13.66 -5.84 11.70
C LEU A 263 -13.48 -4.51 12.41
N MET A 264 -14.33 -3.55 12.11
CA MET A 264 -14.19 -2.18 12.58
C MET A 264 -15.53 -1.62 13.01
N ASP A 265 -15.53 -0.77 14.02
CA ASP A 265 -16.74 -0.04 14.44
C ASP A 265 -16.36 1.32 15.02
N THR A 266 -17.37 2.14 15.27
CA THR A 266 -17.26 3.31 16.14
C THR A 266 -17.53 2.94 17.59
N GLY A 267 -17.18 3.85 18.51
CA GLY A 267 -17.51 3.68 19.93
C GLY A 267 -18.98 3.91 20.29
N ALA A 268 -19.90 3.87 19.33
CA ALA A 268 -21.32 4.17 19.53
C ALA A 268 -21.95 3.28 20.63
N ALA A 269 -21.59 1.99 20.68
CA ALA A 269 -22.12 1.04 21.66
C ALA A 269 -21.85 1.43 23.13
N TRP A 270 -20.77 2.19 23.39
CA TRP A 270 -20.41 2.70 24.72
C TRP A 270 -20.41 4.23 24.78
N LYS A 271 -21.28 4.87 23.98
CA LYS A 271 -21.56 6.32 24.00
C LYS A 271 -20.36 7.21 23.60
N ARG A 272 -19.45 6.70 22.78
CA ARG A 272 -18.33 7.45 22.19
C ARG A 272 -18.35 7.34 20.66
N PRO A 273 -19.36 7.91 19.97
CA PRO A 273 -19.59 7.70 18.53
C PRO A 273 -18.50 8.25 17.61
N LEU A 274 -17.61 9.11 18.12
CA LEU A 274 -16.45 9.64 17.39
C LEU A 274 -15.17 8.80 17.60
N ASP A 275 -15.19 7.88 18.56
CA ASP A 275 -14.09 6.93 18.72
C ASP A 275 -14.17 5.85 17.63
N SER A 276 -13.05 5.20 17.38
CA SER A 276 -12.94 4.07 16.46
C SER A 276 -12.35 2.85 17.17
N VAL A 277 -12.75 1.67 16.75
CA VAL A 277 -12.17 0.39 17.20
C VAL A 277 -11.96 -0.49 15.99
N GLY A 278 -10.91 -1.30 16.01
CA GLY A 278 -10.65 -2.24 14.94
C GLY A 278 -9.88 -3.45 15.43
N ILE A 279 -10.19 -4.60 14.86
CA ILE A 279 -9.39 -5.81 14.94
C ILE A 279 -9.09 -6.31 13.52
N ALA A 280 -7.86 -6.74 13.27
CA ALA A 280 -7.44 -7.25 11.99
C ALA A 280 -6.59 -8.50 12.14
N PHE A 281 -6.72 -9.38 11.15
CA PHE A 281 -5.83 -10.49 10.90
C PHE A 281 -5.19 -10.26 9.54
N LEU A 282 -3.86 -10.29 9.50
CA LEU A 282 -3.06 -10.17 8.30
C LEU A 282 -2.25 -11.46 8.14
N TRP A 283 -2.14 -11.94 6.92
CA TRP A 283 -1.32 -13.09 6.57
C TRP A 283 -0.59 -12.82 5.27
N ALA A 284 0.70 -13.11 5.22
CA ALA A 284 1.48 -13.05 4.00
C ALA A 284 2.30 -14.32 3.82
N SER A 285 2.36 -14.81 2.58
CA SER A 285 3.21 -15.93 2.19
C SER A 285 4.39 -15.46 1.37
N PHE A 286 5.56 -16.00 1.70
CA PHE A 286 6.74 -15.87 0.87
C PHE A 286 6.67 -16.82 -0.32
N SER A 287 7.23 -16.37 -1.44
CA SER A 287 7.18 -17.09 -2.70
C SER A 287 8.11 -18.29 -2.68
N ARG A 288 7.70 -19.37 -3.36
CA ARG A 288 8.53 -20.58 -3.47
C ARG A 288 9.93 -20.29 -4.01
N SER A 289 10.07 -19.35 -4.94
CA SER A 289 11.38 -18.95 -5.49
C SER A 289 12.25 -18.26 -4.42
N ALA A 290 11.68 -17.42 -3.55
CA ALA A 290 12.44 -16.86 -2.42
C ALA A 290 12.93 -17.96 -1.47
N ILE A 291 12.02 -18.88 -1.09
CA ILE A 291 12.31 -19.98 -0.16
C ILE A 291 13.41 -20.90 -0.72
N LEU A 292 13.28 -21.37 -1.96
CA LEU A 292 14.27 -22.24 -2.59
C LEU A 292 15.66 -21.59 -2.68
N SER A 293 15.70 -20.28 -2.93
CA SER A 293 16.96 -19.51 -2.98
C SER A 293 17.61 -19.40 -1.61
N GLN A 294 16.81 -19.21 -0.57
CA GLN A 294 17.25 -19.17 0.83
C GLN A 294 17.73 -20.55 1.32
N GLU A 295 17.00 -21.62 0.99
CA GLU A 295 17.37 -23.01 1.29
C GLU A 295 18.68 -23.39 0.60
N ALA A 296 18.83 -23.06 -0.69
CA ALA A 296 20.06 -23.30 -1.43
C ALA A 296 21.26 -22.58 -0.80
N ALA A 297 21.12 -21.29 -0.47
CA ALA A 297 22.17 -20.53 0.20
C ALA A 297 22.53 -21.11 1.58
N ALA A 298 21.53 -21.40 2.40
CA ALA A 298 21.72 -21.95 3.74
C ALA A 298 22.40 -23.33 3.72
N GLY A 299 21.99 -24.22 2.80
CA GLY A 299 22.56 -25.56 2.64
C GLY A 299 24.04 -25.56 2.24
N HIS A 300 24.55 -24.44 1.73
CA HIS A 300 25.93 -24.26 1.30
C HIS A 300 26.72 -23.24 2.16
N GLY A 301 26.17 -22.80 3.30
CA GLY A 301 26.84 -21.86 4.19
C GLY A 301 27.04 -20.45 3.59
N LEU A 302 26.20 -20.08 2.61
CA LEU A 302 26.20 -18.76 1.98
C LEU A 302 25.23 -17.81 2.69
N SER A 303 25.46 -16.50 2.50
CA SER A 303 24.53 -15.47 2.98
C SER A 303 23.17 -15.59 2.30
N LEU A 304 22.09 -15.37 3.08
CA LEU A 304 20.73 -15.44 2.54
C LEU A 304 20.47 -14.29 1.55
N PRO A 305 19.87 -14.58 0.37
CA PRO A 305 19.50 -13.56 -0.59
C PRO A 305 18.27 -12.77 -0.13
N GLY A 306 18.31 -11.45 -0.33
CA GLY A 306 17.16 -10.55 -0.14
C GLY A 306 16.64 -9.99 -1.46
N ALA A 307 15.46 -9.37 -1.45
CA ALA A 307 14.87 -8.68 -2.60
C ALA A 307 13.95 -7.52 -2.14
N ASN A 308 12.73 -7.40 -2.68
CA ASN A 308 11.85 -6.25 -2.52
C ASN A 308 11.34 -6.00 -1.08
N PHE A 309 11.49 -6.97 -0.18
CA PHE A 309 11.16 -6.91 1.25
C PHE A 309 12.42 -7.02 2.14
N GLY A 310 13.61 -6.77 1.57
CA GLY A 310 14.87 -6.78 2.29
C GLY A 310 15.51 -8.16 2.42
N VAL A 311 16.60 -8.21 3.20
CA VAL A 311 17.39 -9.42 3.46
C VAL A 311 16.80 -10.13 4.68
N PRO A 312 16.47 -11.42 4.58
CA PRO A 312 15.90 -12.18 5.68
C PRO A 312 16.96 -12.65 6.68
N TYR A 313 16.53 -12.94 7.91
CA TYR A 313 17.36 -13.50 8.98
C TYR A 313 17.28 -15.04 9.08
N GLY A 314 16.52 -15.67 8.20
CA GLY A 314 16.28 -17.11 8.17
C GLY A 314 15.54 -17.49 6.88
N ILE A 315 15.32 -18.78 6.68
CA ILE A 315 14.46 -19.25 5.59
C ILE A 315 13.04 -18.77 5.90
N GLN A 316 12.44 -18.04 4.97
CA GLN A 316 11.12 -17.47 5.11
C GLN A 316 10.04 -18.49 4.74
N GLY A 317 8.82 -18.27 5.20
CA GLY A 317 7.66 -19.11 4.90
C GLY A 317 6.40 -18.27 4.84
N HIS A 318 5.82 -17.95 6.00
CA HIS A 318 4.70 -17.05 6.11
C HIS A 318 4.81 -16.23 7.39
N GLU A 319 4.15 -15.08 7.43
CA GLU A 319 4.00 -14.26 8.63
C GLU A 319 2.52 -13.96 8.84
N SER A 320 2.07 -14.06 10.09
CA SER A 320 0.70 -13.73 10.48
C SER A 320 0.71 -12.65 11.55
N ILE A 321 -0.16 -11.66 11.43
CA ILE A 321 -0.26 -10.55 12.37
C ILE A 321 -1.70 -10.42 12.84
N TYR A 322 -1.88 -10.27 14.14
CA TYR A 322 -3.15 -9.96 14.76
C TYR A 322 -3.02 -8.57 15.36
N GLU A 323 -3.85 -7.65 14.90
CA GLU A 323 -3.78 -6.25 15.30
C GLU A 323 -5.11 -5.81 15.89
N ALA A 324 -5.04 -5.03 16.96
CA ALA A 324 -6.20 -4.42 17.58
C ALA A 324 -5.87 -3.00 18.00
N TYR A 325 -6.75 -2.06 17.67
CA TYR A 325 -6.59 -0.67 18.09
C TYR A 325 -7.88 -0.12 18.69
N TYR A 326 -7.72 0.93 19.48
CA TYR A 326 -8.81 1.77 19.92
C TYR A 326 -8.42 3.23 19.72
N GLY A 327 -9.11 3.98 18.86
CA GLY A 327 -8.88 5.39 18.61
C GLY A 327 -9.78 6.26 19.47
N PHE A 328 -9.21 6.94 20.45
CA PHE A 328 -9.89 7.97 21.24
C PHE A 328 -9.95 9.28 20.45
N HIS A 329 -11.16 9.77 20.17
CA HIS A 329 -11.38 11.16 19.81
C HIS A 329 -11.37 11.99 21.09
N ILE A 330 -10.36 12.85 21.22
CA ILE A 330 -10.21 13.72 22.39
C ILE A 330 -10.93 15.04 22.13
N MET A 331 -10.65 15.63 20.98
CA MET A 331 -11.28 16.83 20.45
C MET A 331 -11.00 16.90 18.95
N ASP A 332 -11.66 17.83 18.25
CA ASP A 332 -11.40 18.03 16.83
C ASP A 332 -9.93 18.41 16.61
N GLY A 333 -9.28 17.66 15.73
CA GLY A 333 -7.84 17.78 15.48
C GLY A 333 -6.94 17.07 16.48
N LEU A 334 -7.45 16.34 17.49
CA LEU A 334 -6.62 15.53 18.40
C LEU A 334 -7.23 14.14 18.61
N SER A 335 -6.46 13.12 18.23
CA SER A 335 -6.78 11.72 18.55
C SER A 335 -5.58 10.94 19.04
N ILE A 336 -5.84 9.97 19.91
CA ILE A 336 -4.85 9.04 20.45
C ILE A 336 -5.34 7.63 20.18
N LYS A 337 -4.50 6.81 19.57
CA LYS A 337 -4.84 5.46 19.14
C LYS A 337 -3.82 4.46 19.67
N PRO A 338 -4.01 3.92 20.89
CA PRO A 338 -3.28 2.75 21.34
C PRO A 338 -3.56 1.57 20.43
N ASP A 339 -2.53 0.75 20.27
CA ASP A 339 -2.48 -0.35 19.32
C ASP A 339 -1.72 -1.53 19.93
N PHE A 340 -2.22 -2.71 19.65
CA PHE A 340 -1.66 -4.00 20.02
C PHE A 340 -1.44 -4.80 18.76
N GLN A 341 -0.24 -5.36 18.59
CA GLN A 341 0.09 -6.29 17.52
C GLN A 341 0.71 -7.56 18.10
N TYR A 342 0.19 -8.73 17.71
CA TYR A 342 0.84 -10.03 17.89
C TYR A 342 1.32 -10.54 16.54
N ILE A 343 2.62 -10.82 16.44
CA ILE A 343 3.29 -11.22 15.21
C ILE A 343 3.77 -12.66 15.37
N ASN A 344 3.18 -13.55 14.59
CA ASN A 344 3.55 -14.94 14.50
C ASN A 344 4.47 -15.16 13.29
N HIS A 345 5.59 -15.86 13.52
CA HIS A 345 6.66 -16.06 12.53
C HIS A 345 7.25 -14.73 12.03
N VAL A 346 7.92 -14.02 12.93
CA VAL A 346 8.61 -12.75 12.68
C VAL A 346 9.56 -12.85 11.47
N GLY A 347 9.41 -11.92 10.53
CA GLY A 347 10.14 -11.88 9.25
C GLY A 347 9.77 -13.02 8.29
N GLY A 348 8.70 -13.75 8.60
CA GLY A 348 8.36 -15.02 7.97
C GLY A 348 9.25 -16.19 8.38
N THR A 349 10.06 -16.07 9.44
CA THR A 349 11.10 -17.05 9.81
C THR A 349 10.82 -17.70 11.16
N THR A 350 11.55 -18.79 11.46
CA THR A 350 11.62 -19.39 12.79
C THR A 350 12.87 -18.99 13.58
N THR A 351 13.69 -18.07 13.03
CA THR A 351 14.91 -17.56 13.68
C THR A 351 14.58 -16.81 14.97
N PHE A 352 13.48 -16.05 14.96
CA PHE A 352 12.99 -15.30 16.10
C PHE A 352 11.68 -15.89 16.61
N ARG A 353 11.42 -15.72 17.91
CA ARG A 353 10.13 -16.05 18.50
C ARG A 353 9.08 -15.02 18.10
N ASP A 354 7.83 -15.42 18.21
CA ASP A 354 6.69 -14.54 18.08
C ASP A 354 6.83 -13.29 18.97
N ALA A 355 6.31 -12.16 18.47
CA ALA A 355 6.47 -10.87 19.11
C ALA A 355 5.12 -10.26 19.51
N VAL A 356 5.09 -9.63 20.68
CA VAL A 356 4.01 -8.73 21.09
C VAL A 356 4.55 -7.31 21.02
N VAL A 357 3.81 -6.44 20.36
CA VAL A 357 4.13 -5.02 20.19
C VAL A 357 2.98 -4.18 20.72
N LEU A 358 3.32 -3.23 21.58
CA LEU A 358 2.41 -2.19 22.06
C LEU A 358 2.86 -0.87 21.46
N SER A 359 1.95 -0.17 20.81
CA SER A 359 2.25 1.10 20.17
C SER A 359 1.11 2.10 20.38
N THR A 360 1.39 3.38 20.14
CA THR A 360 0.37 4.44 20.18
C THR A 360 0.61 5.40 19.04
N ALA A 361 -0.43 5.64 18.23
CA ALA A 361 -0.47 6.76 17.30
C ALA A 361 -1.09 7.99 17.97
N VAL A 362 -0.51 9.15 17.69
CA VAL A 362 -1.09 10.45 18.06
C VAL A 362 -1.27 11.25 16.79
N ASN A 363 -2.48 11.74 16.54
CA ASN A 363 -2.77 12.64 15.45
C ASN A 363 -3.08 14.02 16.02
N VAL A 364 -2.39 15.04 15.49
CA VAL A 364 -2.64 16.45 15.79
C VAL A 364 -2.81 17.18 14.46
N ALA A 365 -3.97 17.80 14.25
CA ALA A 365 -4.25 18.68 13.11
C ALA A 365 -4.29 20.13 13.60
N PHE A 366 -3.65 21.02 12.84
CA PHE A 366 -3.47 22.44 13.17
C PHE A 366 -4.28 23.34 12.25
#